data_AF-A0A948U5D8-F1
#
_entry.id   AF-A0A948U5D8-F1
#
_cell.length_a   1.000
_cell.length_b   1.000
_cell.length_c   1.000
_cell.angle_alpha   90.00
_cell.angle_beta   90.00
_cell.angle_gamma   90.00
#
_symmetry.space_group_name_H-M   'P 1'
#
loop_
_entity.id
_entity.type
_entity.pdbx_description
1 polymer ?
#
loop_
_entity_poly.entity_id
_entity_poly.type
_entity_poly.pdbx_seq_one_letter_code
_entity_poly.pdbx_strand_id
1 'polypeptide(L)'
;MYEKEFFLIFKEGKQGLLLDEAVKESGSETKLASLIRIPKASIYSYRNEIRPLPLKRAKELTKFLRVDFKEIKKQVEQIDCKGWSNKEIGFLKENYLDMTAKEISSKLNKSVDSIKHMRVKLNFKKGAAYRWRKEKVATVFKSFAKKLGRTPTYQECVKQYPGMMSSIHRNWGKYSSFLKSFGLNTKIRRWKKEDCIDEFERLREKIKTIPLQKELKRCPGLFRAIIRKWRSYNNFLKELGYTPNFELKWNKEKCLKEFSEIMSDRKNLLTIEELLKINPALLAAIYKYFKNYPSFVRIAGYKYDDKWQRWENLVIKICKNIHSNVKIKPKLKNNRQPDIGIIKNNSFDKIIDAKLNSFANSIRKDIKNYRPYCKKLEFWCLIGRKKLETNNAKIVNSQRIKKILKQRSKFNLIKEVEFMERLCY
;
A
#
# COMPACT_ATOMS: atom_id res chain seq x y z
N MET A 1 37.33 16.09 24.21
CA MET A 1 36.38 15.77 25.31
C MET A 1 35.28 16.83 25.29
N TYR A 2 34.01 16.43 25.30
CA TYR A 2 32.91 17.40 25.41
C TYR A 2 32.85 17.93 26.85
N GLU A 3 32.94 19.25 27.04
CA GLU A 3 32.76 19.86 28.35
C GLU A 3 31.36 19.52 28.89
N LYS A 4 31.30 19.12 30.16
CA LYS A 4 30.06 18.73 30.84
C LYS A 4 29.20 19.98 31.05
N GLU A 5 28.07 20.06 30.33
CA GLU A 5 27.17 21.21 30.41
C GLU A 5 26.24 21.08 31.63
N PHE A 6 26.25 22.06 32.54
CA PHE A 6 25.37 22.08 33.72
C PHE A 6 24.12 22.92 33.44
N PHE A 7 22.98 22.54 34.00
CA PHE A 7 21.72 23.27 33.87
C PHE A 7 21.23 23.74 35.24
N LEU A 8 20.59 24.90 35.26
CA LEU A 8 19.98 25.46 36.46
C LEU A 8 18.47 25.23 36.39
N ILE A 9 17.88 24.66 37.44
CA ILE A 9 16.42 24.62 37.59
C ILE A 9 16.02 25.71 38.58
N PHE A 10 15.29 26.68 38.05
CA PHE A 10 14.70 27.76 38.82
C PHE A 10 13.41 27.29 39.48
N LYS A 11 13.03 27.95 40.58
CA LYS A 11 11.64 27.87 41.05
C LYS A 11 10.71 28.32 39.92
N GLU A 12 9.53 27.71 39.85
CA GLU A 12 8.54 27.94 38.79
C GLU A 12 8.34 29.45 38.49
N GLY A 13 8.44 29.81 37.22
CA GLY A 13 8.29 31.18 36.72
C GLY A 13 9.52 32.09 36.90
N LYS A 14 10.49 31.76 37.76
CA LYS A 14 11.66 32.62 38.00
C LYS A 14 12.61 32.66 36.81
N GLN A 15 12.69 31.60 36.01
CA GLN A 15 13.51 31.61 34.80
C GLN A 15 12.87 32.51 33.73
N GLY A 16 11.55 32.47 33.61
CA GLY A 16 10.80 33.37 32.73
C GLY A 16 11.01 34.84 33.08
N LEU A 17 10.83 35.21 34.35
CA LEU A 17 11.00 36.58 34.84
C LEU A 17 12.40 37.16 34.57
N LEU A 18 13.45 36.36 34.80
CA LEU A 18 14.83 36.77 34.50
C LEU A 18 15.03 37.08 33.02
N LEU A 19 14.40 36.29 32.14
CA LEU A 19 14.48 36.47 30.69
C LEU A 19 13.62 37.64 30.22
N ASP A 20 12.46 37.88 30.84
CA ASP A 20 11.61 39.04 30.57
C ASP A 20 12.33 40.34 30.89
N GLU A 21 13.00 40.40 32.04
CA GLU A 21 13.80 41.55 32.46
C GLU A 21 14.96 41.80 31.47
N ALA A 22 15.66 40.75 31.06
CA ALA A 22 16.73 40.85 30.06
C ALA A 22 16.21 41.32 28.69
N VAL A 23 15.03 40.84 28.26
CA VAL A 23 14.41 41.28 27.00
C VAL A 23 14.01 42.74 27.08
N LYS A 24 13.41 43.18 28.21
CA LYS A 24 13.05 44.57 28.46
C LYS A 24 14.26 45.50 28.39
N GLU A 25 15.35 45.17 29.09
CA GLU A 25 16.59 45.96 29.10
C GLU A 25 17.25 46.04 27.72
N SER A 26 17.22 44.94 26.95
CA SER A 26 17.77 44.93 25.59
C SER A 26 16.90 45.67 24.57
N GLY A 27 15.61 45.85 24.85
CA GLY A 27 14.58 46.38 23.96
C GLY A 27 13.93 45.37 23.01
N SER A 28 14.54 44.20 22.75
CA SER A 28 13.90 43.11 21.98
C SER A 28 14.64 41.77 22.11
N GLU A 29 13.93 40.65 21.92
CA GLU A 29 14.54 39.30 21.90
C GLU A 29 15.67 39.16 20.86
N THR A 30 15.52 39.81 19.70
CA THR A 30 16.55 39.78 18.65
C THR A 30 17.82 40.50 19.09
N LYS A 31 17.67 41.65 19.77
CA LYS A 31 18.81 42.42 20.29
C LYS A 31 19.48 41.68 21.45
N LEU A 32 18.70 41.12 22.37
CA LEU A 32 19.23 40.24 23.43
C LEU A 32 20.03 39.07 22.85
N ALA A 33 19.45 38.32 21.90
CA ALA A 33 20.09 37.17 21.25
C ALA A 33 21.49 37.51 20.70
N SER A 34 21.62 38.67 20.06
CA SER A 34 22.90 39.18 19.55
C SER A 34 23.89 39.50 20.68
N LEU A 35 23.44 40.26 21.69
CA LEU A 35 24.28 40.74 22.79
C LEU A 35 24.87 39.60 23.64
N ILE A 36 24.08 38.60 24.00
CA ILE A 36 24.53 37.46 24.83
C ILE A 36 24.86 36.20 24.02
N ARG A 37 24.89 36.31 22.68
CA ARG A 37 25.20 35.22 21.73
C ARG A 37 24.36 33.96 21.96
N ILE A 38 23.08 34.11 22.28
CA ILE A 38 22.11 33.02 22.46
C ILE A 38 21.22 32.96 21.22
N PRO A 39 20.99 31.78 20.60
CA PRO A 39 20.04 31.66 19.51
C PRO A 39 18.65 32.15 19.93
N LYS A 40 18.02 32.99 19.10
CA LYS A 40 16.68 33.55 19.39
C LYS A 40 15.64 32.48 19.75
N ALA A 41 15.65 31.33 19.08
CA ALA A 41 14.75 30.21 19.38
C ALA A 41 14.94 29.63 20.79
N SER A 42 16.16 29.71 21.34
CA SER A 42 16.45 29.27 22.71
C SER A 42 15.89 30.24 23.74
N ILE A 43 15.86 31.55 23.46
CA ILE A 43 15.25 32.56 24.35
C ILE A 43 13.79 32.22 24.62
N TYR A 44 13.02 31.95 23.57
CA TYR A 44 11.62 31.51 23.72
C TYR A 44 11.51 30.23 24.58
N SER A 45 12.38 29.26 24.36
CA SER A 45 12.36 27.99 25.10
C SER A 45 12.71 28.17 26.58
N TYR A 46 13.64 29.08 26.91
CA TYR A 46 14.02 29.38 28.29
C TYR A 46 12.97 30.24 28.98
N ARG A 47 12.43 31.24 28.29
CA ARG A 47 11.40 32.14 28.78
C ARG A 47 10.12 31.40 29.20
N ASN A 48 9.70 30.41 28.41
CA ASN A 48 8.53 29.58 28.70
C ASN A 48 8.86 28.30 29.49
N GLU A 49 10.07 28.20 30.05
CA GLU A 49 10.53 27.07 30.88
C GLU A 49 10.41 25.68 30.22
N ILE A 50 10.34 25.64 28.87
CA ILE A 50 10.33 24.40 28.07
C ILE A 50 11.65 23.63 28.26
N ARG A 51 12.75 24.36 28.51
CA ARG A 51 14.06 23.79 28.81
C ARG A 51 14.72 24.58 29.95
N PRO A 52 15.50 23.90 30.82
CA PRO A 52 16.27 24.58 31.84
C PRO A 52 17.40 25.40 31.20
N LEU A 53 17.76 26.52 31.84
CA LEU A 53 18.80 27.43 31.36
C LEU A 53 20.20 26.84 31.63
N PRO A 54 21.06 26.71 30.60
CA PRO A 54 22.44 26.26 30.82
C PRO A 54 23.20 27.24 31.72
N LEU A 55 24.04 26.73 32.61
CA LEU A 55 24.84 27.50 33.56
C LEU A 55 25.65 28.60 32.88
N LYS A 56 26.28 28.27 31.74
CA LYS A 56 27.05 29.25 30.95
C LYS A 56 26.16 30.41 30.49
N ARG A 57 24.94 30.14 30.06
CA ARG A 57 23.99 31.16 29.59
C ARG A 57 23.41 31.99 30.72
N ALA A 58 23.15 31.38 31.87
CA ALA A 58 22.75 32.09 33.08
C ALA A 58 23.82 33.10 33.54
N LYS A 59 25.10 32.75 33.44
CA LYS A 59 26.22 33.68 33.71
C LYS A 59 26.26 34.86 32.73
N GLU A 60 26.05 34.61 31.43
CA GLU A 60 25.98 35.70 30.45
C GLU A 60 24.77 36.62 30.69
N LEU A 61 23.61 36.06 31.03
CA LEU A 61 22.40 36.83 31.35
C LEU A 61 22.56 37.70 32.60
N THR A 62 23.13 37.14 33.67
CA THR A 62 23.40 37.90 34.90
C THR A 62 24.42 39.01 34.69
N LYS A 63 25.47 38.75 33.90
CA LYS A 63 26.43 39.77 33.50
C LYS A 63 25.77 40.89 32.70
N PHE A 64 24.87 40.55 31.78
CA PHE A 64 24.10 41.51 30.99
C PHE A 64 23.20 42.39 31.87
N LEU A 65 22.49 41.79 32.83
CA LEU A 65 21.60 42.49 33.76
C LEU A 65 22.31 43.19 34.93
N ARG A 66 23.63 43.03 35.06
CA ARG A 66 24.42 43.53 36.21
C ARG A 66 23.92 43.00 37.57
N VAL A 67 23.38 41.78 37.59
CA VAL A 67 22.93 41.08 38.80
C VAL A 67 24.01 40.12 39.29
N ASP A 68 24.24 40.02 40.60
CA ASP A 68 25.21 39.05 41.14
C ASP A 68 24.72 37.61 40.90
N PHE A 69 25.52 36.84 40.15
CA PHE A 69 25.24 35.44 39.87
C PHE A 69 25.08 34.59 41.15
N LYS A 70 25.71 34.97 42.27
CA LYS A 70 25.55 34.27 43.56
C LYS A 70 24.12 34.33 44.08
N GLU A 71 23.39 35.42 43.83
CA GLU A 71 21.98 35.57 44.25
C GLU A 71 21.07 34.66 43.44
N ILE A 72 21.31 34.56 42.13
CA ILE A 72 20.61 33.61 41.26
C ILE A 72 20.94 32.18 41.68
N LYS A 73 22.21 31.89 42.00
CA LYS A 73 22.65 30.56 42.42
C LYS A 73 21.93 30.05 43.68
N LYS A 74 21.52 30.95 44.60
CA LYS A 74 20.73 30.58 45.79
C LYS A 74 19.29 30.14 45.45
N GLN A 75 18.78 30.53 44.28
CA GLN A 75 17.40 30.28 43.86
C GLN A 75 17.25 29.05 42.95
N VAL A 76 18.34 28.33 42.69
CA VAL A 76 18.39 27.25 41.70
C VAL A 76 19.00 25.98 42.29
N GLU A 77 18.41 24.83 41.97
CA GLU A 77 19.06 23.54 42.20
C GLU A 77 19.97 23.23 41.01
N GLN A 78 21.22 22.86 41.31
CA GLN A 78 22.18 22.49 40.27
C GLN A 78 21.98 21.02 39.91
N ILE A 79 21.50 20.74 38.70
CA ILE A 79 21.28 19.37 38.23
C ILE A 79 22.34 19.01 37.20
N ASP A 80 23.04 17.91 37.47
CA ASP A 80 23.90 17.27 36.50
C ASP A 80 23.03 16.84 35.31
N CYS A 81 23.47 17.16 34.10
CA CYS A 81 22.79 16.97 32.81
C CYS A 81 22.41 15.51 32.46
N LYS A 82 22.49 14.59 33.43
CA LYS A 82 22.05 13.20 33.30
C LYS A 82 20.62 12.94 33.76
N GLY A 83 19.84 13.91 34.24
CA GLY A 83 18.37 13.88 34.30
C GLY A 83 17.67 12.62 34.87
N TRP A 84 18.40 11.79 35.63
CA TRP A 84 17.97 10.51 36.17
C TRP A 84 18.53 10.36 37.59
N SER A 85 17.62 10.24 38.55
CA SER A 85 17.94 9.91 39.94
C SER A 85 18.26 8.42 40.10
N ASN A 86 18.96 8.07 41.18
CA ASN A 86 19.24 6.67 41.52
C ASN A 86 17.95 5.85 41.70
N LYS A 87 16.88 6.46 42.23
CA LYS A 87 15.56 5.83 42.36
C LYS A 87 14.95 5.49 40.99
N GLU A 88 15.01 6.41 40.04
CA GLU A 88 14.52 6.18 38.66
C GLU A 88 15.33 5.08 37.95
N ILE A 89 16.65 5.04 38.15
CA ILE A 89 17.52 3.98 37.61
C ILE A 89 17.19 2.62 38.25
N GLY A 90 16.97 2.57 39.56
CA GLY A 90 16.53 1.37 40.28
C GLY A 90 15.20 0.84 39.76
N PHE A 91 14.20 1.73 39.65
CA PHE A 91 12.90 1.37 39.07
C PHE A 91 13.04 0.84 37.64
N LEU A 92 13.86 1.48 36.80
CA LEU A 92 14.13 1.01 35.45
C LEU A 92 14.78 -0.39 35.47
N LYS A 93 15.76 -0.64 36.34
CA LYS A 93 16.44 -1.94 36.48
C LYS A 93 15.47 -3.07 36.85
N GLU A 94 14.56 -2.82 37.77
CA GLU A 94 13.60 -3.83 38.25
C GLU A 94 12.51 -4.11 37.22
N ASN A 95 12.10 -3.09 36.46
CA ASN A 95 10.88 -3.16 35.64
C ASN A 95 11.14 -3.24 34.13
N TYR A 96 12.37 -3.03 33.64
CA TYR A 96 12.62 -2.95 32.20
C TYR A 96 12.31 -4.24 31.46
N LEU A 97 12.27 -5.41 32.10
CA LEU A 97 11.91 -6.68 31.47
C LEU A 97 10.40 -6.80 31.26
N ASP A 98 9.61 -6.43 32.27
CA ASP A 98 8.17 -6.66 32.28
C ASP A 98 7.34 -5.50 31.72
N MET A 99 7.86 -4.27 31.78
CA MET A 99 7.15 -3.08 31.28
C MET A 99 7.71 -2.57 29.93
N THR A 100 6.84 -2.00 29.11
CA THR A 100 7.21 -1.28 27.88
C THR A 100 7.87 0.05 28.22
N ALA A 101 8.66 0.60 27.29
CA ALA A 101 9.26 1.92 27.48
C ALA A 101 8.18 3.01 27.68
N LYS A 102 6.98 2.83 27.12
CA LYS A 102 5.82 3.71 27.30
C LYS A 102 5.29 3.65 28.73
N GLU A 103 5.07 2.45 29.28
CA GLU A 103 4.58 2.29 30.65
C GLU A 103 5.59 2.81 31.68
N ILE A 104 6.89 2.55 31.47
CA ILE A 104 7.96 3.06 32.35
C ILE A 104 8.04 4.60 32.23
N SER A 105 7.90 5.13 31.02
CA SER A 105 7.86 6.57 30.76
C SER A 105 6.74 7.25 31.56
N SER A 106 5.53 6.69 31.56
CA SER A 106 4.42 7.21 32.36
C SER A 106 4.67 7.13 33.87
N LYS A 107 5.31 6.06 34.37
CA LYS A 107 5.61 5.91 35.80
C LYS A 107 6.72 6.83 36.30
N LEU A 108 7.72 7.11 35.46
CA LEU A 108 8.88 7.94 35.82
C LEU A 108 8.73 9.41 35.38
N ASN A 109 7.59 9.78 34.77
CA ASN A 109 7.40 11.07 34.12
C ASN A 109 8.58 11.46 33.20
N LYS A 110 9.07 10.49 32.41
CA LYS A 110 10.15 10.69 31.41
C LYS A 110 9.61 10.49 30.01
N SER A 111 10.26 11.04 29.00
CA SER A 111 9.95 10.69 27.62
C SER A 111 10.32 9.23 27.32
N VAL A 112 9.57 8.59 26.42
CA VAL A 112 9.83 7.21 25.96
C VAL A 112 11.26 7.06 25.43
N ASP A 113 11.77 8.07 24.73
CA ASP A 113 13.12 8.03 24.17
C ASP A 113 14.20 8.19 25.24
N SER A 114 13.94 8.96 26.31
CA SER A 114 14.82 8.99 27.50
C SER A 114 14.92 7.60 28.13
N ILE A 115 13.80 6.88 28.26
CA ILE A 115 13.80 5.49 28.74
C ILE A 115 14.64 4.60 27.81
N LYS A 116 14.46 4.68 26.48
CA LYS A 116 15.24 3.88 25.53
C LYS A 116 16.73 4.17 25.61
N HIS A 117 17.12 5.45 25.62
CA HIS A 117 18.51 5.86 25.74
C HIS A 117 19.14 5.39 27.05
N MET A 118 18.43 5.53 28.17
CA MET A 118 18.94 5.08 29.46
C MET A 118 19.12 3.55 29.48
N ARG A 119 18.20 2.81 28.87
CA ARG A 119 18.34 1.34 28.74
C ARG A 119 19.57 0.96 27.91
N VAL A 120 19.83 1.64 26.80
CA VAL A 120 21.05 1.41 25.99
C VAL A 120 22.30 1.73 26.81
N LYS A 121 22.31 2.86 27.51
CA LYS A 121 23.42 3.31 28.35
C LYS A 121 23.73 2.33 29.50
N LEU A 122 22.71 1.71 30.08
CA LEU A 122 22.84 0.67 31.11
C LEU A 122 23.06 -0.73 30.53
N ASN A 123 23.24 -0.86 29.20
CA ASN A 123 23.41 -2.12 28.48
C ASN A 123 22.22 -3.10 28.66
N PHE A 124 21.00 -2.59 28.86
CA PHE A 124 19.78 -3.38 28.97
C PHE A 124 19.24 -3.75 27.59
N LYS A 125 19.66 -4.91 27.07
CA LYS A 125 19.16 -5.46 25.81
C LYS A 125 17.67 -5.84 25.93
N LYS A 126 16.79 -5.28 25.08
CA LYS A 126 15.37 -5.74 24.95
C LYS A 126 14.91 -5.66 23.50
N GLY A 127 14.91 -6.80 22.83
CA GLY A 127 14.00 -7.07 21.73
C GLY A 127 12.67 -7.64 22.23
N ALA A 128 11.67 -7.80 21.36
CA ALA A 128 10.40 -8.50 21.66
C ALA A 128 10.62 -9.87 22.34
N ALA A 129 11.75 -10.49 21.99
CA ALA A 129 12.32 -11.68 22.58
C ALA A 129 12.43 -11.71 24.12
N TYR A 130 12.63 -10.56 24.79
CA TYR A 130 12.89 -10.48 26.24
C TYR A 130 11.63 -10.25 27.09
N ARG A 131 10.48 -9.97 26.47
CA ARG A 131 9.18 -9.84 27.19
C ARG A 131 8.58 -11.19 27.58
N TRP A 132 9.10 -12.27 27.03
CA TRP A 132 8.55 -13.61 27.10
C TRP A 132 9.58 -14.53 27.75
N ARG A 133 9.74 -14.45 29.06
CA ARG A 133 10.51 -15.45 29.84
C ARG A 133 9.80 -16.80 29.78
N LYS A 134 10.53 -17.89 30.01
CA LYS A 134 10.02 -19.27 29.94
C LYS A 134 8.77 -19.43 30.82
N GLU A 135 8.81 -18.89 32.03
CA GLU A 135 7.74 -18.93 33.04
C GLU A 135 6.54 -18.09 32.59
N LYS A 136 6.79 -16.88 32.07
CA LYS A 136 5.73 -15.99 31.59
C LYS A 136 5.01 -16.56 30.38
N VAL A 137 5.75 -17.17 29.44
CA VAL A 137 5.16 -17.91 28.31
C VAL A 137 4.27 -19.03 28.83
N ALA A 138 4.74 -19.83 29.79
CA ALA A 138 3.96 -20.91 30.38
C ALA A 138 2.64 -20.42 31.01
N THR A 139 2.70 -19.39 31.84
CA THR A 139 1.54 -18.83 32.55
C THR A 139 0.53 -18.21 31.59
N VAL A 140 0.98 -17.38 30.66
CA VAL A 140 0.10 -16.74 29.67
C VAL A 140 -0.52 -17.79 28.75
N PHE A 141 0.26 -18.79 28.33
CA PHE A 141 -0.24 -19.88 27.50
C PHE A 141 -1.31 -20.70 28.20
N LYS A 142 -1.09 -21.10 29.47
CA LYS A 142 -2.09 -21.82 30.28
C LYS A 142 -3.38 -21.02 30.45
N SER A 143 -3.28 -19.73 30.77
CA SER A 143 -4.43 -18.83 30.87
C SER A 143 -5.19 -18.74 29.54
N PHE A 144 -4.46 -18.63 28.43
CA PHE A 144 -5.07 -18.57 27.10
C PHE A 144 -5.76 -19.89 26.71
N ALA A 145 -5.14 -21.04 27.01
CA ALA A 145 -5.75 -22.35 26.80
C ALA A 145 -7.03 -22.52 27.62
N LYS A 146 -7.01 -22.12 28.90
CA LYS A 146 -8.19 -22.13 29.78
C LYS A 146 -9.33 -21.27 29.20
N LYS A 147 -9.01 -20.07 28.72
CA LYS A 147 -9.99 -19.17 28.08
C LYS A 147 -10.62 -19.77 26.82
N LEU A 148 -9.86 -20.53 26.03
CA LEU A 148 -10.37 -21.17 24.80
C LEU A 148 -11.09 -22.50 25.05
N GLY A 149 -10.95 -23.10 26.24
CA GLY A 149 -11.41 -24.47 26.50
C GLY A 149 -10.67 -25.54 25.68
N ARG A 150 -9.56 -25.18 25.01
CA ARG A 150 -8.73 -26.09 24.19
C ARG A 150 -7.30 -25.56 24.05
N THR A 151 -6.42 -26.40 23.51
CA THR A 151 -5.05 -25.97 23.18
C THR A 151 -5.08 -24.90 22.07
N PRO A 152 -4.49 -23.71 22.29
CA PRO A 152 -4.35 -22.70 21.26
C PRO A 152 -3.54 -23.20 20.07
N THR A 153 -3.88 -22.78 18.86
CA THR A 153 -3.07 -23.02 17.66
C THR A 153 -1.90 -22.04 17.59
N TYR A 154 -0.87 -22.39 16.80
CA TYR A 154 0.27 -21.52 16.53
C TYR A 154 -0.17 -20.10 16.10
N GLN A 155 -1.13 -20.02 15.16
CA GLN A 155 -1.58 -18.74 14.61
C GLN A 155 -2.36 -17.91 15.63
N GLU A 156 -3.17 -18.54 16.47
CA GLU A 156 -3.87 -17.86 17.57
C GLU A 156 -2.88 -17.26 18.57
N CYS A 157 -1.83 -18.00 18.91
CA CYS A 157 -0.73 -17.52 19.75
C CYS A 157 -0.01 -16.31 19.15
N VAL A 158 0.33 -16.34 17.85
CA VAL A 158 0.97 -15.21 17.16
C VAL A 158 0.08 -13.98 17.16
N LYS A 159 -1.21 -14.15 16.84
CA LYS A 159 -2.16 -13.05 16.72
C LYS A 159 -2.44 -12.40 18.07
N GLN A 160 -2.68 -13.19 19.10
CA GLN A 160 -3.04 -12.67 20.42
C GLN A 160 -1.83 -12.14 21.19
N TYR A 161 -0.66 -12.76 21.03
CA TYR A 161 0.53 -12.48 21.83
C TYR A 161 1.79 -12.32 20.97
N PRO A 162 2.00 -11.15 20.36
CA PRO A 162 3.18 -10.89 19.54
C PRO A 162 4.48 -11.18 20.28
N GLY A 163 5.33 -12.01 19.67
CA GLY A 163 6.63 -12.42 20.22
C GLY A 163 6.61 -13.68 21.10
N MET A 164 5.44 -14.18 21.51
CA MET A 164 5.35 -15.41 22.32
C MET A 164 5.92 -16.61 21.56
N MET A 165 5.59 -16.73 20.26
CA MET A 165 6.11 -17.83 19.43
C MET A 165 7.63 -17.79 19.25
N SER A 166 8.21 -16.60 19.07
CA SER A 166 9.67 -16.46 19.01
C SER A 166 10.34 -16.86 20.32
N SER A 167 9.67 -16.65 21.45
CA SER A 167 10.16 -17.14 22.74
C SER A 167 9.97 -18.65 22.90
N ILE A 168 8.85 -19.20 22.46
CA ILE A 168 8.62 -20.64 22.45
C ILE A 168 9.72 -21.34 21.63
N HIS A 169 10.03 -20.84 20.44
CA HIS A 169 11.09 -21.42 19.62
C HIS A 169 12.47 -21.31 20.24
N ARG A 170 12.77 -20.22 20.95
CA ARG A 170 14.07 -20.06 21.63
C ARG A 170 14.24 -21.00 22.81
N ASN A 171 13.19 -21.16 23.63
CA ASN A 171 13.27 -21.90 24.88
C ASN A 171 12.95 -23.40 24.72
N TRP A 172 12.19 -23.79 23.70
CA TRP A 172 11.75 -25.18 23.47
C TRP A 172 12.01 -25.68 22.03
N GLY A 173 12.58 -24.87 21.14
CA GLY A 173 12.83 -25.23 19.74
C GLY A 173 11.59 -25.17 18.86
N LYS A 174 10.71 -26.17 18.98
CA LYS A 174 9.48 -26.29 18.17
C LYS A 174 8.24 -26.08 19.03
N TYR A 175 7.17 -25.53 18.45
CA TYR A 175 5.89 -25.39 19.15
C TYR A 175 5.34 -26.74 19.64
N SER A 176 5.55 -27.83 18.87
CA SER A 176 5.21 -29.18 19.33
C SER A 176 6.04 -29.61 20.54
N SER A 177 7.35 -29.35 20.56
CA SER A 177 8.17 -29.65 21.75
C SER A 177 7.69 -28.89 22.98
N PHE A 178 7.30 -27.61 22.80
CA PHE A 178 6.67 -26.82 23.85
C PHE A 178 5.39 -27.48 24.35
N LEU A 179 4.43 -27.78 23.48
CA LEU A 179 3.18 -28.44 23.88
C LEU A 179 3.42 -29.78 24.62
N LYS A 180 4.37 -30.60 24.14
CA LYS A 180 4.76 -31.85 24.83
C LYS A 180 5.26 -31.59 26.25
N SER A 181 6.01 -30.51 26.49
CA SER A 181 6.49 -30.15 27.83
C SER A 181 5.37 -29.77 28.82
N PHE A 182 4.14 -29.52 28.33
CA PHE A 182 2.94 -29.30 29.14
C PHE A 182 2.04 -30.54 29.20
N GLY A 183 2.51 -31.71 28.73
CA GLY A 183 1.67 -32.91 28.62
C GLY A 183 0.54 -32.78 27.60
N LEU A 184 0.58 -31.76 26.72
CA LEU A 184 -0.46 -31.55 25.73
C LEU A 184 -0.21 -32.41 24.50
N ASN A 185 -1.28 -33.02 23.99
CA ASN A 185 -1.18 -33.88 22.82
C ASN A 185 -0.84 -33.04 21.58
N THR A 186 0.30 -33.37 20.96
CA THR A 186 0.81 -32.68 19.76
C THR A 186 0.57 -33.46 18.48
N LYS A 187 -0.12 -34.60 18.57
CA LYS A 187 -0.43 -35.40 17.39
C LYS A 187 -1.41 -34.58 16.53
N ILE A 188 -0.87 -33.91 15.51
CA ILE A 188 -1.65 -33.46 14.37
C ILE A 188 -2.39 -34.70 13.89
N ARG A 189 -3.73 -34.71 13.99
CA ARG A 189 -4.56 -35.84 13.54
C ARG A 189 -4.10 -36.21 12.13
N ARG A 190 -3.52 -37.41 11.99
CA ARG A 190 -3.16 -37.95 10.68
C ARG A 190 -4.44 -38.46 10.07
N TRP A 191 -5.02 -37.66 9.20
CA TRP A 191 -6.21 -38.03 8.45
C TRP A 191 -5.91 -39.22 7.52
N LYS A 192 -6.48 -40.39 7.80
CA LYS A 192 -6.59 -41.49 6.83
C LYS A 192 -7.68 -41.16 5.79
N LYS A 193 -7.85 -41.98 4.74
CA LYS A 193 -8.88 -41.70 3.73
C LYS A 193 -10.26 -41.83 4.38
N GLU A 194 -10.44 -42.89 5.14
CA GLU A 194 -11.64 -43.29 5.87
C GLU A 194 -12.01 -42.19 6.87
N ASP A 195 -11.05 -41.72 7.70
CA ASP A 195 -11.24 -40.58 8.60
C ASP A 195 -11.79 -39.32 7.92
N CYS A 196 -11.33 -39.04 6.69
CA CYS A 196 -11.81 -37.88 5.94
C CYS A 196 -13.26 -38.05 5.50
N ILE A 197 -13.64 -39.26 5.10
CA ILE A 197 -15.00 -39.59 4.67
C ILE A 197 -15.93 -39.53 5.88
N ASP A 198 -15.59 -40.21 6.97
CA ASP A 198 -16.43 -40.26 8.18
C ASP A 198 -16.68 -38.86 8.75
N GLU A 199 -15.63 -38.04 8.87
CA GLU A 199 -15.77 -36.67 9.38
C GLU A 199 -16.56 -35.78 8.41
N PHE A 200 -16.38 -35.99 7.10
CA PHE A 200 -17.14 -35.29 6.08
C PHE A 200 -18.63 -35.63 6.16
N GLU A 201 -18.97 -36.91 6.27
CA GLU A 201 -20.34 -37.40 6.40
C GLU A 201 -20.99 -36.90 7.69
N ARG A 202 -20.28 -36.98 8.81
CA ARG A 202 -20.72 -36.41 10.10
C ARG A 202 -21.02 -34.91 10.00
N LEU A 203 -20.21 -34.15 9.26
CA LEU A 203 -20.47 -32.74 9.00
C LEU A 203 -21.69 -32.54 8.11
N ARG A 204 -21.81 -33.33 7.03
CA ARG A 204 -22.94 -33.31 6.09
C ARG A 204 -24.26 -33.56 6.80
N GLU A 205 -24.34 -34.61 7.61
CA GLU A 205 -25.52 -34.94 8.43
C GLU A 205 -25.90 -33.79 9.35
N LYS A 206 -24.91 -33.18 10.02
CA LYS A 206 -25.13 -32.06 10.93
C LYS A 206 -25.71 -30.82 10.23
N ILE A 207 -25.26 -30.52 9.01
CA ILE A 207 -25.70 -29.32 8.26
C ILE A 207 -26.78 -29.62 7.21
N LYS A 208 -27.17 -30.89 7.07
CA LYS A 208 -28.16 -31.43 6.12
C LYS A 208 -27.90 -31.06 4.65
N THR A 209 -26.67 -30.71 4.29
CA THR A 209 -26.24 -30.26 2.95
C THR A 209 -24.78 -30.66 2.71
N ILE A 210 -24.32 -30.68 1.44
CA ILE A 210 -22.90 -30.95 1.11
C ILE A 210 -22.04 -29.81 1.69
N PRO A 211 -21.10 -30.09 2.62
CA PRO A 211 -20.22 -29.07 3.18
C PRO A 211 -19.50 -28.27 2.08
N LEU A 212 -19.46 -26.95 2.18
CA LEU A 212 -18.59 -26.14 1.33
C LEU A 212 -17.20 -26.03 1.99
N GLN A 213 -16.27 -25.42 1.27
CA GLN A 213 -14.91 -25.22 1.78
C GLN A 213 -14.89 -24.44 3.12
N LYS A 214 -15.84 -23.53 3.35
CA LYS A 214 -15.91 -22.71 4.57
C LYS A 214 -16.31 -23.55 5.79
N GLU A 215 -17.22 -24.52 5.62
CA GLU A 215 -17.62 -25.46 6.67
C GLU A 215 -16.49 -26.44 6.97
N LEU A 216 -15.83 -27.00 5.94
CA LEU A 216 -14.70 -27.93 6.12
C LEU A 216 -13.50 -27.29 6.81
N LYS A 217 -13.31 -25.96 6.66
CA LYS A 217 -12.28 -25.21 7.40
C LYS A 217 -12.55 -25.13 8.91
N ARG A 218 -13.78 -25.38 9.36
CA ARG A 218 -14.11 -25.47 10.80
C ARG A 218 -13.58 -26.76 11.43
N CYS A 219 -13.32 -27.81 10.63
CA CYS A 219 -12.62 -29.02 11.06
C CYS A 219 -11.12 -28.91 10.75
N PRO A 220 -10.26 -28.65 11.75
CA PRO A 220 -8.85 -28.35 11.51
C PRO A 220 -8.13 -29.45 10.72
N GLY A 221 -7.67 -29.10 9.52
CA GLY A 221 -6.89 -29.98 8.66
C GLY A 221 -7.70 -30.88 7.72
N LEU A 222 -9.03 -31.02 7.90
CA LEU A 222 -9.87 -31.89 7.08
C LEU A 222 -9.81 -31.49 5.60
N PHE A 223 -10.12 -30.23 5.27
CA PHE A 223 -10.10 -29.77 3.88
C PHE A 223 -8.73 -30.00 3.20
N ARG A 224 -7.63 -29.69 3.90
CA ARG A 224 -6.27 -29.90 3.36
C ARG A 224 -5.96 -31.39 3.18
N ALA A 225 -6.44 -32.24 4.09
CA ALA A 225 -6.29 -33.68 3.97
C ALA A 225 -7.04 -34.21 2.75
N ILE A 226 -8.27 -33.74 2.52
CA ILE A 226 -9.07 -34.08 1.34
C ILE A 226 -8.33 -33.68 0.06
N ILE A 227 -7.91 -32.42 -0.06
CA ILE A 227 -7.18 -31.95 -1.26
C ILE A 227 -5.92 -32.76 -1.53
N ARG A 228 -5.16 -33.13 -0.50
CA ARG A 228 -3.92 -33.91 -0.68
C ARG A 228 -4.19 -35.34 -1.16
N LYS A 229 -5.27 -35.96 -0.72
CA LYS A 229 -5.61 -37.37 -1.04
C LYS A 229 -6.34 -37.52 -2.38
N TRP A 230 -7.21 -36.57 -2.71
CA TRP A 230 -8.06 -36.60 -3.91
C TRP A 230 -7.67 -35.59 -4.99
N ARG A 231 -6.60 -34.80 -4.76
CA ARG A 231 -6.10 -33.69 -5.59
C ARG A 231 -7.03 -32.48 -5.69
N SER A 232 -8.34 -32.69 -5.62
CA SER A 232 -9.36 -31.65 -5.61
C SER A 232 -10.55 -32.07 -4.74
N TYR A 233 -11.31 -31.07 -4.30
CA TYR A 233 -12.53 -31.32 -3.52
C TYR A 233 -13.63 -31.95 -4.38
N ASN A 234 -13.71 -31.59 -5.66
CA ASN A 234 -14.66 -32.18 -6.60
C ASN A 234 -14.38 -33.67 -6.85
N ASN A 235 -13.10 -34.07 -6.96
CA ASN A 235 -12.76 -35.49 -7.09
C ASN A 235 -13.17 -36.29 -5.86
N PHE A 236 -13.01 -35.70 -4.67
CA PHE A 236 -13.49 -36.30 -3.43
C PHE A 236 -15.02 -36.46 -3.43
N LEU A 237 -15.77 -35.43 -3.86
CA LEU A 237 -17.23 -35.53 -4.00
C LEU A 237 -17.63 -36.63 -5.01
N LYS A 238 -16.93 -36.74 -6.15
CA LYS A 238 -17.18 -37.80 -7.13
C LYS A 238 -16.93 -39.20 -6.57
N GLU A 239 -15.87 -39.39 -5.80
CA GLU A 239 -15.57 -40.69 -5.16
C GLU A 239 -16.66 -41.10 -4.16
N LEU A 240 -17.35 -40.13 -3.56
CA LEU A 240 -18.51 -40.36 -2.67
C LEU A 240 -19.86 -40.41 -3.39
N GLY A 241 -19.89 -40.34 -4.72
CA GLY A 241 -21.13 -40.34 -5.50
C GLY A 241 -21.92 -39.02 -5.46
N TYR A 242 -21.33 -37.93 -4.98
CA TYR A 242 -21.97 -36.61 -4.99
C TYR A 242 -21.68 -35.82 -6.26
N THR A 243 -22.65 -35.01 -6.67
CA THR A 243 -22.48 -34.02 -7.72
C THR A 243 -21.46 -32.96 -7.27
N PRO A 244 -20.40 -32.67 -8.05
CA PRO A 244 -19.42 -31.66 -7.67
C PRO A 244 -20.08 -30.27 -7.54
N ASN A 245 -19.73 -29.54 -6.48
CA ASN A 245 -20.31 -28.21 -6.20
C ASN A 245 -20.05 -27.18 -7.31
N PHE A 246 -19.04 -27.36 -8.17
CA PHE A 246 -18.75 -26.46 -9.28
C PHE A 246 -17.95 -27.19 -10.39
N GLU A 247 -18.61 -27.65 -11.45
CA GLU A 247 -17.95 -28.11 -12.69
C GLU A 247 -17.87 -27.00 -13.76
N LEU A 248 -17.36 -25.82 -13.41
CA LEU A 248 -16.95 -24.85 -14.44
C LEU A 248 -15.49 -25.04 -14.79
N LYS A 249 -15.13 -26.23 -15.26
CA LYS A 249 -13.89 -26.37 -16.04
C LYS A 249 -14.18 -25.80 -17.42
N TRP A 250 -14.14 -24.48 -17.53
CA TRP A 250 -14.13 -23.81 -18.82
C TRP A 250 -12.99 -24.39 -19.66
N ASN A 251 -13.29 -24.74 -20.91
CA ASN A 251 -12.34 -25.06 -21.96
C ASN A 251 -12.76 -24.27 -23.21
N LYS A 252 -12.01 -24.38 -24.31
CA LYS A 252 -12.30 -23.62 -25.54
C LYS A 252 -13.70 -23.95 -26.09
N GLU A 253 -14.05 -25.23 -26.19
CA GLU A 253 -15.34 -25.70 -26.71
C GLU A 253 -16.52 -25.19 -25.89
N LYS A 254 -16.46 -25.28 -24.56
CA LYS A 254 -17.49 -24.78 -23.66
C LYS A 254 -17.66 -23.27 -23.77
N CYS A 255 -16.56 -22.51 -23.94
CA CYS A 255 -16.67 -21.07 -24.18
C CYS A 255 -17.42 -20.76 -25.46
N LEU A 256 -17.15 -21.50 -26.55
CA LEU A 256 -17.81 -21.33 -27.84
C LEU A 256 -19.29 -21.70 -27.74
N LYS A 257 -19.61 -22.87 -27.17
CA LYS A 257 -21.00 -23.34 -26.98
C LYS A 257 -21.82 -22.35 -26.18
N GLU A 258 -21.35 -21.96 -25.00
CA GLU A 258 -22.06 -21.01 -24.13
C GLU A 258 -22.25 -19.66 -24.83
N PHE A 259 -21.24 -19.16 -25.52
CA PHE A 259 -21.37 -17.89 -26.24
C PHE A 259 -22.36 -18.00 -27.41
N SER A 260 -22.36 -19.10 -28.15
CA SER A 260 -23.33 -19.37 -29.22
C SER A 260 -24.77 -19.44 -28.68
N GLU A 261 -24.97 -20.06 -27.52
CA GLU A 261 -26.27 -20.09 -26.83
C GLU A 261 -26.72 -18.68 -26.42
N ILE A 262 -25.83 -17.84 -25.87
CA ILE A 262 -26.18 -16.44 -25.54
C ILE A 262 -26.49 -15.62 -26.80
N MET A 263 -25.84 -15.95 -27.92
CA MET A 263 -25.98 -15.24 -29.18
C MET A 263 -27.16 -15.72 -30.04
N SER A 264 -27.81 -16.85 -29.73
CA SER A 264 -28.90 -17.41 -30.56
C SER A 264 -30.07 -16.43 -30.71
N ASP A 265 -30.33 -15.66 -29.65
CA ASP A 265 -31.50 -14.79 -29.57
C ASP A 265 -31.14 -13.31 -29.89
N ARG A 266 -29.90 -13.06 -30.33
CA ARG A 266 -29.37 -11.70 -30.53
C ARG A 266 -29.03 -11.43 -31.99
N LYS A 267 -29.55 -10.31 -32.50
CA LYS A 267 -29.18 -9.79 -33.83
C LYS A 267 -27.80 -9.11 -33.85
N ASN A 268 -27.39 -8.52 -32.72
CA ASN A 268 -26.16 -7.75 -32.60
C ASN A 268 -25.11 -8.48 -31.76
N LEU A 269 -23.84 -8.36 -32.13
CA LEU A 269 -22.72 -8.92 -31.38
C LEU A 269 -22.65 -8.30 -29.98
N LEU A 270 -22.49 -9.16 -28.97
CA LEU A 270 -22.28 -8.75 -27.59
C LEU A 270 -21.07 -7.83 -27.42
N THR A 271 -21.25 -6.77 -26.65
CA THR A 271 -20.13 -5.99 -26.10
C THR A 271 -19.52 -6.72 -24.90
N ILE A 272 -18.27 -6.35 -24.56
CA ILE A 272 -17.58 -6.89 -23.37
C ILE A 272 -18.37 -6.58 -22.09
N GLU A 273 -18.98 -5.41 -22.00
CA GLU A 273 -19.74 -4.98 -20.83
C GLU A 273 -21.04 -5.76 -20.66
N GLU A 274 -21.76 -6.02 -21.75
CA GLU A 274 -22.94 -6.90 -21.72
C GLU A 274 -22.56 -8.32 -21.33
N LEU A 275 -21.50 -8.89 -21.92
CA LEU A 275 -21.06 -10.24 -21.59
C LEU A 275 -20.60 -10.35 -20.13
N LEU A 276 -19.94 -9.32 -19.60
CA LEU A 276 -19.55 -9.26 -18.19
C LEU A 276 -20.77 -9.32 -17.25
N LYS A 277 -21.88 -8.68 -17.63
CA LYS A 277 -23.14 -8.69 -16.86
C LYS A 277 -23.86 -10.03 -16.95
N ILE A 278 -23.83 -10.67 -18.12
CA ILE A 278 -24.52 -11.95 -18.38
C ILE A 278 -23.75 -13.11 -17.75
N ASN A 279 -22.47 -13.26 -18.09
CA ASN A 279 -21.65 -14.38 -17.66
C ASN A 279 -20.19 -13.93 -17.45
N PRO A 280 -19.84 -13.41 -16.26
CA PRO A 280 -18.47 -12.96 -15.97
C PRO A 280 -17.46 -14.11 -15.99
N ALA A 281 -17.90 -15.34 -15.71
CA ALA A 281 -17.05 -16.52 -15.74
C ALA A 281 -16.66 -16.91 -17.17
N LEU A 282 -17.60 -16.83 -18.13
CA LEU A 282 -17.33 -17.00 -19.55
C LEU A 282 -16.34 -15.95 -20.04
N LEU A 283 -16.53 -14.67 -19.69
CA LEU A 283 -15.58 -13.62 -20.09
C LEU A 283 -14.17 -13.89 -19.56
N ALA A 284 -14.03 -14.27 -18.29
CA ALA A 284 -12.73 -14.63 -17.72
C ALA A 284 -12.09 -15.83 -18.45
N ALA A 285 -12.90 -16.83 -18.81
CA ALA A 285 -12.45 -17.98 -19.57
C ALA A 285 -12.02 -17.61 -21.01
N ILE A 286 -12.76 -16.71 -21.67
CA ILE A 286 -12.40 -16.17 -22.98
C ILE A 286 -11.01 -15.53 -22.94
N TYR A 287 -10.73 -14.65 -21.97
CA TYR A 287 -9.41 -14.04 -21.82
C TYR A 287 -8.32 -15.08 -21.54
N LYS A 288 -8.63 -16.11 -20.74
CA LYS A 288 -7.69 -17.18 -20.43
C LYS A 288 -7.31 -18.03 -21.65
N TYR A 289 -8.29 -18.45 -22.46
CA TYR A 289 -8.07 -19.43 -23.53
C TYR A 289 -7.89 -18.84 -24.93
N PHE A 290 -8.34 -17.61 -25.15
CA PHE A 290 -8.33 -16.93 -26.46
C PHE A 290 -7.57 -15.60 -26.45
N LYS A 291 -6.94 -15.25 -25.31
CA LYS A 291 -6.14 -14.03 -25.07
C LYS A 291 -6.95 -12.73 -25.01
N ASN A 292 -7.91 -12.52 -25.91
CA ASN A 292 -8.79 -11.35 -25.91
C ASN A 292 -10.13 -11.64 -26.59
N TYR A 293 -11.13 -10.80 -26.29
CA TYR A 293 -12.49 -10.93 -26.80
C TYR A 293 -12.59 -10.85 -28.34
N PRO A 294 -11.92 -9.91 -29.05
CA PRO A 294 -11.96 -9.88 -30.52
C PRO A 294 -11.48 -11.17 -31.18
N SER A 295 -10.41 -11.79 -30.68
CA SER A 295 -9.88 -13.04 -31.22
C SER A 295 -10.86 -14.20 -31.01
N PHE A 296 -11.49 -14.24 -29.84
CA PHE A 296 -12.54 -15.22 -29.55
C PHE A 296 -13.74 -15.08 -30.49
N VAL A 297 -14.26 -13.87 -30.67
CA VAL A 297 -15.41 -13.61 -31.55
C VAL A 297 -15.12 -14.07 -33.00
N ARG A 298 -13.90 -13.82 -33.51
CA ARG A 298 -13.48 -14.29 -34.84
C ARG A 298 -13.45 -15.82 -34.92
N ILE A 299 -12.93 -16.49 -33.89
CA ILE A 299 -12.89 -17.96 -33.83
C ILE A 299 -14.30 -18.54 -33.70
N ALA A 300 -15.21 -17.84 -33.03
CA ALA A 300 -16.62 -18.19 -32.92
C ALA A 300 -17.42 -17.93 -34.21
N GLY A 301 -16.77 -17.47 -35.30
CA GLY A 301 -17.40 -17.28 -36.61
C GLY A 301 -18.15 -15.95 -36.76
N TYR A 302 -18.08 -15.05 -35.78
CA TYR A 302 -18.75 -13.75 -35.85
C TYR A 302 -17.82 -12.67 -36.42
N LYS A 303 -18.39 -11.75 -37.20
CA LYS A 303 -17.67 -10.60 -37.75
C LYS A 303 -17.45 -9.55 -36.64
N TYR A 304 -16.21 -9.43 -36.16
CA TYR A 304 -15.83 -8.37 -35.22
C TYR A 304 -15.41 -7.11 -35.99
N ASP A 305 -16.27 -6.09 -36.03
CA ASP A 305 -15.91 -4.79 -36.60
C ASP A 305 -15.17 -3.93 -35.58
N ASP A 306 -13.84 -3.97 -35.64
CA ASP A 306 -12.98 -3.12 -34.81
C ASP A 306 -12.93 -1.70 -35.41
N LYS A 307 -13.99 -0.93 -35.16
CA LYS A 307 -14.10 0.47 -35.59
C LYS A 307 -12.89 1.30 -35.12
N TRP A 308 -12.35 1.00 -33.94
CA TRP A 308 -11.17 1.68 -33.40
C TRP A 308 -9.92 1.36 -34.24
N GLN A 309 -9.65 0.08 -34.53
CA GLN A 309 -8.52 -0.31 -35.37
C GLN A 309 -8.62 0.25 -36.79
N ARG A 310 -9.82 0.29 -37.37
CA ARG A 310 -10.07 0.94 -38.68
C ARG A 310 -9.74 2.43 -38.64
N TRP A 311 -10.19 3.12 -37.58
CA TRP A 311 -9.87 4.54 -37.40
C TRP A 311 -8.38 4.78 -37.21
N GLU A 312 -7.72 4.00 -36.35
CA GLU A 312 -6.27 4.05 -36.14
C GLU A 312 -5.51 3.88 -37.45
N ASN A 313 -5.86 2.85 -38.24
CA ASN A 313 -5.24 2.59 -39.54
C ASN A 313 -5.42 3.76 -40.51
N LEU A 314 -6.62 4.36 -40.54
CA LEU A 314 -6.90 5.54 -41.35
C LEU A 314 -6.06 6.75 -40.90
N VAL A 315 -5.94 6.99 -39.58
CA VAL A 315 -5.08 8.06 -39.04
C VAL A 315 -3.62 7.84 -39.40
N ILE A 316 -3.11 6.60 -39.34
CA ILE A 316 -1.76 6.25 -39.80
C ILE A 316 -1.59 6.57 -41.28
N LYS A 317 -2.54 6.16 -42.13
CA LYS A 317 -2.54 6.42 -43.58
C LYS A 317 -2.54 7.92 -43.88
N ILE A 318 -3.35 8.69 -43.16
CA ILE A 318 -3.38 10.15 -43.29
C ILE A 318 -2.02 10.73 -42.89
N CYS A 319 -1.47 10.36 -41.73
CA CYS A 319 -0.20 10.90 -41.24
C CYS A 319 0.96 10.65 -42.21
N LYS A 320 1.06 9.46 -42.79
CA LYS A 320 2.04 9.13 -43.84
C LYS A 320 1.92 10.01 -45.08
N ASN A 321 0.72 10.51 -45.39
CA ASN A 321 0.48 11.37 -46.55
C ASN A 321 0.77 12.85 -46.29
N ILE A 322 0.84 13.29 -45.04
CA ILE A 322 1.01 14.71 -44.66
C ILE A 322 2.36 15.01 -44.02
N HIS A 323 3.07 13.99 -43.55
CA HIS A 323 4.34 14.12 -42.83
C HIS A 323 5.38 13.18 -43.44
N SER A 324 6.63 13.64 -43.57
CA SER A 324 7.73 12.87 -44.16
C SER A 324 8.32 11.82 -43.22
N ASN A 325 8.44 12.12 -41.93
CA ASN A 325 9.15 11.27 -40.95
C ASN A 325 8.20 10.69 -39.90
N VAL A 326 7.36 9.74 -40.34
CA VAL A 326 6.36 9.08 -39.49
C VAL A 326 6.90 7.77 -38.92
N LYS A 327 6.88 7.64 -37.59
CA LYS A 327 7.15 6.38 -36.87
C LYS A 327 5.85 5.84 -36.29
N ILE A 328 5.49 4.60 -36.65
CA ILE A 328 4.28 3.92 -36.17
C ILE A 328 4.59 3.21 -34.85
N LYS A 329 3.70 3.33 -33.88
CA LYS A 329 3.80 2.69 -32.55
C LYS A 329 5.18 2.85 -31.89
N PRO A 330 5.77 4.07 -31.87
CA PRO A 330 7.09 4.25 -31.28
C PRO A 330 7.07 3.89 -29.80
N LYS A 331 8.03 3.07 -29.34
CA LYS A 331 8.22 2.81 -27.93
C LYS A 331 8.87 4.02 -27.25
N LEU A 332 8.18 4.61 -26.28
CA LEU A 332 8.68 5.73 -25.46
C LEU A 332 9.51 5.21 -24.28
N LYS A 333 10.25 6.10 -23.59
CA LYS A 333 11.10 5.74 -22.44
C LYS A 333 10.32 5.15 -21.25
N ASN A 334 9.02 5.47 -21.12
CA ASN A 334 8.14 4.88 -20.10
C ASN A 334 7.44 3.58 -20.55
N ASN A 335 7.93 2.91 -21.60
CA ASN A 335 7.35 1.71 -22.20
C ASN A 335 5.92 1.88 -22.75
N ARG A 336 5.44 3.12 -22.90
CA ARG A 336 4.18 3.39 -23.60
C ARG A 336 4.42 3.49 -25.10
N GLN A 337 3.36 3.25 -25.86
CA GLN A 337 3.37 3.23 -27.33
C GLN A 337 2.18 4.05 -27.83
N PRO A 338 2.33 5.35 -28.09
CA PRO A 338 1.31 6.10 -28.81
C PRO A 338 1.18 5.55 -30.23
N ASP A 339 0.10 5.90 -30.92
CA ASP A 339 -0.16 5.35 -32.25
C ASP A 339 0.88 5.83 -33.28
N ILE A 340 1.26 7.11 -33.22
CA ILE A 340 2.12 7.76 -34.22
C ILE A 340 3.06 8.77 -33.55
N GLY A 341 4.33 8.77 -33.97
CA GLY A 341 5.30 9.82 -33.65
C GLY A 341 5.89 10.45 -34.92
N ILE A 342 5.95 11.77 -34.98
CA ILE A 342 6.59 12.54 -36.05
C ILE A 342 7.96 13.01 -35.56
N ILE A 343 9.01 12.61 -36.26
CA ILE A 343 10.40 12.84 -35.83
C ILE A 343 11.01 14.06 -36.55
N LYS A 344 11.64 14.95 -35.78
CA LYS A 344 12.47 16.06 -36.27
C LYS A 344 13.69 16.20 -35.36
N ASN A 345 14.89 16.28 -35.96
CA ASN A 345 16.17 16.41 -35.24
C ASN A 345 16.33 15.36 -34.12
N ASN A 346 16.13 14.08 -34.44
CA ASN A 346 16.25 12.94 -33.51
C ASN A 346 15.33 12.97 -32.27
N SER A 347 14.31 13.83 -32.25
CA SER A 347 13.31 13.91 -31.19
C SER A 347 11.89 13.88 -31.77
N PHE A 348 10.89 13.51 -30.97
CA PHE A 348 9.50 13.60 -31.42
C PHE A 348 9.04 15.06 -31.40
N ASP A 349 8.94 15.65 -32.58
CA ASP A 349 8.32 16.98 -32.74
C ASP A 349 6.83 16.90 -32.34
N LYS A 350 6.16 15.83 -32.78
CA LYS A 350 4.75 15.61 -32.52
C LYS A 350 4.46 14.15 -32.19
N ILE A 351 3.60 13.89 -31.21
CA ILE A 351 2.94 12.60 -31.02
C ILE A 351 1.46 12.77 -31.40
N ILE A 352 0.95 11.82 -32.18
CA ILE A 352 -0.46 11.74 -32.57
C ILE A 352 -1.03 10.42 -32.04
N ASP A 353 -2.17 10.50 -31.37
CA ASP A 353 -2.88 9.36 -30.81
C ASP A 353 -4.34 9.37 -31.29
N ALA A 354 -4.78 8.27 -31.89
CA ALA A 354 -6.09 8.12 -32.52
C ALA A 354 -7.13 7.68 -31.49
N LYS A 355 -8.19 8.47 -31.35
CA LYS A 355 -9.34 8.15 -30.48
C LYS A 355 -10.61 8.13 -31.31
N LEU A 356 -11.53 7.21 -31.01
CA LEU A 356 -12.86 7.29 -31.63
C LEU A 356 -13.58 8.55 -31.15
N ASN A 357 -13.55 8.84 -29.85
CA ASN A 357 -14.29 9.95 -29.26
C ASN A 357 -13.39 10.92 -28.48
N SER A 358 -13.58 12.22 -28.69
CA SER A 358 -12.97 13.33 -27.94
C SER A 358 -13.25 13.33 -26.43
N PHE A 359 -14.28 12.61 -25.97
CA PHE A 359 -14.62 12.46 -24.56
C PHE A 359 -13.94 11.24 -23.88
N ALA A 360 -13.12 10.48 -24.60
CA ALA A 360 -12.48 9.28 -24.06
C ALA A 360 -11.66 9.58 -22.79
N ASN A 361 -11.95 8.87 -21.70
CA ASN A 361 -11.28 9.03 -20.41
C ASN A 361 -9.75 8.78 -20.50
N SER A 362 -9.32 7.95 -21.46
CA SER A 362 -7.91 7.67 -21.74
C SER A 362 -7.11 8.93 -22.11
N ILE A 363 -7.72 9.93 -22.76
CA ILE A 363 -7.04 11.17 -23.18
C ILE A 363 -6.31 11.84 -22.00
N ARG A 364 -6.97 11.96 -20.83
CA ARG A 364 -6.35 12.60 -19.65
C ARG A 364 -5.13 11.83 -19.15
N LYS A 365 -5.19 10.49 -19.19
CA LYS A 365 -4.08 9.60 -18.78
C LYS A 365 -2.94 9.68 -19.80
N ASP A 366 -3.28 9.69 -21.08
CA ASP A 366 -2.33 9.69 -22.19
C ASP A 366 -1.58 11.02 -22.30
N ILE A 367 -2.21 12.16 -21.94
CA ILE A 367 -1.50 13.44 -21.78
C ILE A 367 -0.34 13.28 -20.80
N LYS A 368 -0.58 12.72 -19.60
CA LYS A 368 0.48 12.53 -18.61
C LYS A 368 1.59 11.60 -19.11
N ASN A 369 1.22 10.58 -19.90
CA ASN A 369 2.14 9.57 -20.40
C ASN A 369 2.98 10.03 -21.59
N TYR A 370 2.45 10.87 -22.47
CA TYR A 370 3.08 11.21 -23.76
C TYR A 370 3.70 12.61 -23.79
N ARG A 371 3.13 13.55 -23.01
CA ARG A 371 3.58 14.95 -22.99
C ARG A 371 5.09 15.13 -22.71
N PRO A 372 5.74 14.37 -21.81
CA PRO A 372 7.18 14.54 -21.56
C PRO A 372 8.08 14.16 -22.74
N TYR A 373 7.54 13.50 -23.76
CA TYR A 373 8.32 12.90 -24.85
C TYR A 373 8.13 13.58 -26.20
N CYS A 374 7.36 14.67 -26.28
CA CYS A 374 7.13 15.39 -27.53
C CYS A 374 6.94 16.90 -27.33
N LYS A 375 7.18 17.69 -28.38
CA LYS A 375 6.89 19.14 -28.35
C LYS A 375 5.39 19.43 -28.47
N LYS A 376 4.67 18.64 -29.29
CA LYS A 376 3.22 18.76 -29.52
C LYS A 376 2.54 17.40 -29.40
N LEU A 377 1.44 17.35 -28.65
CA LEU A 377 0.60 16.16 -28.53
C LEU A 377 -0.76 16.44 -29.18
N GLU A 378 -1.20 15.57 -30.09
CA GLU A 378 -2.49 15.68 -30.76
C GLU A 378 -3.32 14.42 -30.56
N PHE A 379 -4.57 14.56 -30.12
CA PHE A 379 -5.53 13.47 -30.08
C PHE A 379 -6.48 13.59 -31.27
N TRP A 380 -6.31 12.73 -32.27
CA TRP A 380 -7.10 12.75 -33.48
C TRP A 380 -8.40 11.96 -33.27
N CYS A 381 -9.49 12.69 -33.12
CA CYS A 381 -10.77 12.16 -32.69
C CYS A 381 -11.76 12.10 -33.86
N LEU A 382 -12.38 10.94 -34.08
CA LEU A 382 -13.37 10.75 -35.13
C LEU A 382 -14.69 11.47 -34.81
N ILE A 383 -15.18 11.35 -33.57
CA ILE A 383 -16.41 11.98 -33.09
C ILE A 383 -16.19 12.88 -31.86
N GLY A 384 -17.12 13.81 -31.66
CA GLY A 384 -17.17 14.75 -30.54
C GLY A 384 -16.44 16.09 -30.79
N ARG A 385 -16.76 17.08 -29.95
CA ARG A 385 -16.32 18.48 -30.10
C ARG A 385 -15.56 19.03 -28.88
N LYS A 386 -15.10 18.16 -27.98
CA LYS A 386 -14.41 18.59 -26.77
C LYS A 386 -13.14 19.38 -27.10
N LYS A 387 -13.01 20.56 -26.53
CA LYS A 387 -11.77 21.34 -26.55
C LYS A 387 -10.86 20.89 -25.40
N LEU A 388 -9.56 20.85 -25.66
CA LEU A 388 -8.53 20.60 -24.66
C LEU A 388 -7.63 21.83 -24.62
N GLU A 389 -7.55 22.48 -23.46
CA GLU A 389 -6.82 23.73 -23.28
C GLU A 389 -5.54 23.46 -22.49
N THR A 390 -4.51 23.00 -23.19
CA THR A 390 -3.17 22.91 -22.63
C THR A 390 -2.15 23.36 -23.68
N ASN A 391 -1.10 24.06 -23.26
CA ASN A 391 -0.15 24.71 -24.17
C ASN A 391 0.54 23.77 -25.18
N ASN A 392 0.56 22.46 -24.93
CA ASN A 392 1.21 21.49 -25.80
C ASN A 392 0.41 20.21 -26.08
N ALA A 393 -0.88 20.16 -25.72
CA ALA A 393 -1.77 19.08 -26.13
C ALA A 393 -3.11 19.64 -26.62
N LYS A 394 -3.61 19.11 -27.74
CA LYS A 394 -4.91 19.51 -28.31
C LYS A 394 -5.67 18.32 -28.87
N ILE A 395 -6.98 18.47 -28.95
CA ILE A 395 -7.87 17.57 -29.68
C ILE A 395 -8.01 18.08 -31.12
N VAL A 396 -7.88 17.18 -32.08
CA VAL A 396 -8.09 17.44 -33.51
C VAL A 396 -9.30 16.62 -33.94
N ASN A 397 -10.44 17.27 -34.13
CA ASN A 397 -11.67 16.60 -34.57
C ASN A 397 -11.64 16.30 -36.08
N SER A 398 -12.56 15.45 -36.52
CA SER A 398 -12.70 15.03 -37.92
C SER A 398 -12.82 16.21 -38.90
N GLN A 399 -13.56 17.26 -38.56
CA GLN A 399 -13.69 18.47 -39.39
C GLN A 399 -12.33 19.14 -39.63
N ARG A 400 -11.50 19.25 -38.59
CA ARG A 400 -10.15 19.81 -38.70
C ARG A 400 -9.23 18.88 -39.49
N ILE A 401 -9.35 17.56 -39.33
CA ILE A 401 -8.63 16.57 -40.15
C ILE A 401 -9.00 16.75 -41.63
N LYS A 402 -10.29 16.84 -41.96
CA LYS A 402 -10.79 17.09 -43.33
C LYS A 402 -10.26 18.41 -43.90
N LYS A 403 -10.20 19.49 -43.10
CA LYS A 403 -9.60 20.76 -43.53
C LYS A 403 -8.11 20.61 -43.88
N ILE A 404 -7.34 19.89 -43.06
CA ILE A 404 -5.92 19.60 -43.33
C ILE A 404 -5.76 18.80 -44.64
N LEU A 405 -6.60 17.77 -44.84
CA LEU A 405 -6.58 16.96 -46.05
C LEU A 405 -6.95 17.77 -47.30
N LYS A 406 -7.95 18.66 -47.20
CA LYS A 406 -8.37 19.55 -48.29
C LYS A 406 -7.24 20.49 -48.72
N GLN A 407 -6.52 21.08 -47.76
CA GLN A 407 -5.36 21.93 -48.01
C GLN A 407 -4.20 21.21 -48.70
N ARG A 408 -4.17 19.88 -48.67
CA ARG A 408 -3.15 19.03 -49.31
C ARG A 408 -3.68 18.28 -50.54
N SER A 409 -4.87 18.64 -51.01
CA SER A 409 -5.54 18.00 -52.16
C SER A 409 -5.72 16.48 -52.01
N LYS A 410 -5.94 15.98 -50.78
CA LYS A 410 -6.11 14.56 -50.47
C LYS A 410 -7.59 14.15 -50.36
N PHE A 411 -8.38 14.38 -51.41
CA PHE A 411 -9.84 14.20 -51.40
C PHE A 411 -10.29 12.75 -51.12
N ASN A 412 -9.53 11.75 -51.57
CA ASN A 412 -9.87 10.33 -51.33
C ASN A 412 -9.89 9.99 -49.83
N LEU A 413 -8.93 10.53 -49.06
CA LEU A 413 -8.88 10.33 -47.62
C LEU A 413 -10.02 11.06 -46.88
N ILE A 414 -10.55 12.15 -47.44
CA ILE A 414 -11.72 12.84 -46.89
C ILE A 414 -12.94 11.91 -46.95
N LYS A 415 -13.18 11.25 -48.10
CA LYS A 415 -14.27 10.28 -48.26
C LYS A 415 -14.15 9.10 -47.29
N GLU A 416 -12.91 8.62 -47.03
CA GLU A 416 -12.66 7.57 -46.04
C GLU A 416 -12.98 8.03 -44.61
N VAL A 417 -12.65 9.28 -44.25
CA VAL A 417 -13.02 9.85 -42.94
C VAL A 417 -14.54 9.95 -42.81
N GLU A 418 -15.24 10.43 -43.83
CA GLU A 418 -16.71 10.54 -43.84
C GLU A 418 -17.41 9.18 -43.77
N PHE A 419 -16.85 8.16 -44.44
CA PHE A 419 -17.31 6.79 -44.29
C PHE A 419 -17.15 6.29 -42.85
N MET A 420 -15.99 6.54 -42.23
CA MET A 420 -15.78 6.18 -40.81
C MET A 420 -16.72 6.95 -39.86
N GLU A 421 -17.01 8.23 -40.13
CA GLU A 421 -17.99 9.00 -39.36
C GLU A 421 -19.37 8.32 -39.41
N ARG A 422 -19.85 7.93 -40.60
CA ARG A 422 -21.12 7.22 -40.78
C ARG A 422 -21.16 5.84 -40.12
N LEU A 423 -20.02 5.17 -39.95
CA LEU A 423 -19.97 3.89 -39.22
C LEU A 423 -20.06 4.08 -37.70
N CYS A 424 -19.78 5.26 -37.18
CA CYS A 424 -19.74 5.54 -35.75
C CYS A 424 -21.00 6.24 -35.21
N TYR A 425 -21.78 6.88 -36.08
CA TYR A 425 -23.18 7.22 -35.82
C TYR A 425 -24.06 6.01 -36.11
#